data_AF-A0AA40ZYA0-F1
#
_entry.id   AF-A0AA40ZYA0-F1
#
_cell.length_a   1.000
_cell.length_b   1.000
_cell.length_c   1.000
_cell.angle_alpha   90.00
_cell.angle_beta   90.00
_cell.angle_gamma   90.00
#
_symmetry.space_group_name_H-M   'P 1'
#
loop_
_entity.id
_entity.type
_entity.pdbx_description
1 polymer ?
#
loop_
_entity_poly.entity_id
_entity_poly.type
_entity_poly.pdbx_seq_one_letter_code
_entity_poly.pdbx_strand_id
1 'polypeptide(L)' 'MLMEKILSDIEAFLATHGIAPTRFGDEALGDRHLVRQLREGRRLWPETEAKVRKFMSEYQPARAAA' A
#
# COMPACT_ATOMS: atom_id res chain seq x y z
N MET A 1 -16.85 5.08 8.51
CA MET A 1 -15.59 5.86 8.52
C MET A 1 -14.39 4.94 8.72
N LEU A 2 -14.13 4.02 7.78
CA LEU A 2 -12.98 3.09 7.83
C LEU A 2 -12.06 3.21 6.60
N MET A 3 -12.58 3.73 5.48
CA MET A 3 -11.83 3.87 4.23
C MET A 3 -10.73 4.94 4.28
N GLU A 4 -10.94 6.03 5.03
CA GLU A 4 -9.95 7.13 5.12
C GLU A 4 -8.66 6.71 5.85
N LYS A 5 -8.67 5.62 6.62
CA LYS A 5 -7.51 5.21 7.40
C LYS A 5 -6.46 4.47 6.57
N ILE A 6 -6.86 3.68 5.57
CA ILE A 6 -5.90 2.82 4.87
C ILE A 6 -4.95 3.60 3.97
N LEU A 7 -5.41 4.69 3.32
CA LEU A 7 -4.52 5.54 2.53
C LEU A 7 -3.44 6.15 3.41
N SER A 8 -3.82 6.70 4.57
CA SER A 8 -2.85 7.26 5.53
C SER A 8 -1.89 6.20 6.08
N ASP A 9 -2.37 4.99 6.34
CA ASP A 9 -1.54 3.86 6.80
C ASP A 9 -0.51 3.48 5.73
N ILE A 10 -0.94 3.38 4.47
CA ILE A 10 -0.06 3.15 3.32
C ILE A 10 0.94 4.30 3.19
N GLU A 11 0.53 5.55 3.27
CA GLU A 11 1.46 6.68 3.12
C GLU A 11 2.49 6.72 4.27
N ALA A 12 2.09 6.44 5.50
CA ALA A 12 3.01 6.31 6.63
C ALA A 12 3.98 5.13 6.44
N PHE A 13 3.49 4.00 5.93
CA PHE A 13 4.30 2.84 5.61
C PHE A 13 5.33 3.14 4.50
N LEU A 14 4.89 3.79 3.42
CA LEU A 14 5.77 4.23 2.32
C LEU A 14 6.85 5.18 2.83
N ALA A 15 6.50 6.14 3.70
CA ALA A 15 7.45 7.06 4.30
C ALA A 15 8.44 6.37 5.25
N THR A 16 7.97 5.40 6.04
CA THR A 16 8.79 4.64 7.00
C THR A 16 9.79 3.73 6.29
N HIS A 17 9.36 3.06 5.21
CA HIS A 17 10.19 2.11 4.48
C HIS A 17 10.91 2.71 3.27
N GLY A 18 10.60 3.95 2.89
CA GLY A 18 11.19 4.63 1.72
C GLY A 18 10.83 3.99 0.37
N ILE A 19 9.66 3.34 0.28
CA ILE A 19 9.22 2.63 -0.94
C ILE A 19 8.46 3.60 -1.84
N ALA A 20 8.66 3.48 -3.15
CA ALA A 20 7.85 4.21 -4.12
C ALA A 20 6.40 3.69 -4.16
N PRO A 21 5.38 4.56 -4.21
CA PRO A 21 3.97 4.15 -4.24
C PRO A 21 3.62 3.25 -5.44
N THR A 22 4.30 3.45 -6.58
CA THR A 22 4.20 2.59 -7.76
C THR A 22 4.74 1.19 -7.51
N ARG A 23 5.88 1.09 -6.81
CA ARG A 23 6.49 -0.19 -6.44
C ARG A 23 5.61 -0.94 -5.43
N PHE A 24 5.09 -0.24 -4.43
CA PHE A 24 4.15 -0.83 -3.47
C PHE A 24 2.92 -1.42 -4.14
N GLY A 25 2.31 -0.69 -5.09
CA GLY A 25 1.16 -1.19 -5.83
C GLY A 25 1.47 -2.45 -6.66
N ASP A 26 2.63 -2.46 -7.31
CA ASP A 26 3.15 -3.60 -8.07
C ASP A 26 3.43 -4.82 -7.17
N GLU A 27 4.07 -4.63 -6.02
CA GLU A 27 4.43 -5.71 -5.10
C GLU A 27 3.20 -6.24 -4.31
N ALA A 28 2.26 -5.37 -3.93
CA ALA A 28 1.08 -5.76 -3.15
C ALA A 28 -0.01 -6.45 -3.99
N LEU A 29 -0.22 -5.99 -5.23
CA LEU A 29 -1.36 -6.40 -6.07
C LEU A 29 -1.02 -6.59 -7.55
N GLY A 30 0.21 -6.27 -7.98
CA GLY A 30 0.56 -6.16 -9.41
C GLY A 30 -0.02 -4.90 -10.06
N ASP A 31 -0.47 -3.91 -9.27
CA ASP A 31 -1.16 -2.71 -9.76
C ASP A 31 -0.46 -1.42 -9.28
N ARG A 32 0.43 -0.92 -10.12
CA ARG A 32 1.17 0.34 -9.91
C ARG A 32 0.29 1.59 -9.84
N HIS A 33 -0.99 1.52 -10.19
CA HIS A 33 -1.94 2.64 -10.13
C HIS A 33 -2.76 2.64 -8.84
N LEU A 34 -2.63 1.62 -7.98
CA LEU A 34 -3.39 1.46 -6.73
C LEU A 34 -3.35 2.73 -5.86
N VAL A 35 -2.15 3.21 -5.51
CA VAL A 35 -2.00 4.38 -4.61
C VAL A 35 -2.57 5.65 -5.26
N ARG A 36 -2.37 5.81 -6.58
CA ARG A 36 -2.94 6.94 -7.33
C ARG A 36 -4.46 6.92 -7.29
N GLN A 37 -5.06 5.77 -7.54
CA GLN A 37 -6.51 5.60 -7.49
C GLN A 37 -7.07 5.81 -6.07
N LEU A 38 -6.37 5.36 -5.03
CA LEU A 38 -6.74 5.63 -3.65
C LEU A 38 -6.72 7.13 -3.33
N ARG A 39 -5.71 7.87 -3.82
CA ARG A 39 -5.66 9.35 -3.70
C ARG A 39 -6.78 10.05 -4.47
N GLU A 40 -7.21 9.49 -5.60
CA GLU A 40 -8.37 9.99 -6.35
C GLU A 40 -9.71 9.67 -5.66
N GLY A 41 -9.71 9.01 -4.50
CA GLY A 41 -10.93 8.66 -3.77
C GLY A 41 -11.64 7.42 -4.35
N ARG A 42 -10.93 6.58 -5.11
CA ARG A 42 -11.49 5.31 -5.60
C ARG A 42 -11.94 4.46 -4.42
N ARG A 43 -13.11 3.84 -4.58
CA ARG A 43 -13.63 2.88 -3.62
C ARG A 43 -12.73 1.64 -3.61
N LEU A 44 -12.05 1.42 -2.48
CA LEU A 44 -11.28 0.21 -2.24
C LEU A 44 -12.24 -0.90 -1.80
N TRP A 45 -12.09 -2.08 -2.40
CA TRP A 45 -12.87 -3.24 -2.01
C TRP A 45 -12.23 -3.90 -0.78
N PRO A 46 -13.01 -4.49 0.13
CA PRO A 46 -12.49 -5.15 1.33
C PRO A 46 -11.48 -6.25 1.01
N GLU A 47 -11.60 -6.93 -0.14
CA GLU A 47 -10.62 -7.91 -0.62
C GLU A 47 -9.27 -7.25 -0.95
N THR A 48 -9.31 -6.06 -1.56
CA THR A 48 -8.11 -5.29 -1.88
C THR A 48 -7.45 -4.75 -0.63
N GLU A 49 -8.26 -4.23 0.31
CA GLU A 49 -7.78 -3.83 1.64
C GLU A 49 -7.11 -4.99 2.38
N ALA A 50 -7.73 -6.18 2.39
CA ALA A 50 -7.18 -7.35 3.04
C ALA A 50 -5.82 -7.75 2.45
N LYS A 51 -5.68 -7.72 1.11
CA LYS A 51 -4.40 -7.97 0.43
C LYS A 51 -3.35 -6.92 0.78
N VAL A 52 -3.73 -5.65 0.80
CA VAL A 52 -2.83 -4.54 1.14
C VAL A 52 -2.37 -4.64 2.60
N ARG A 53 -3.28 -4.87 3.55
CA ARG A 53 -2.94 -5.10 4.96
C ARG A 53 -2.07 -6.34 5.13
N LYS A 54 -2.39 -7.43 4.44
CA LYS A 54 -1.59 -8.65 4.45
C LYS A 54 -0.18 -8.38 3.93
N PHE A 55 -0.06 -7.66 2.81
CA PHE A 55 1.21 -7.22 2.28
C PHE A 55 1.99 -6.37 3.30
N MET A 56 1.37 -5.34 3.91
CA MET A 56 2.06 -4.52 4.93
C MET A 56 2.52 -5.34 6.15
N SER A 57 1.72 -6.31 6.60
CA SER A 57 2.08 -7.20 7.72
C SER A 57 3.16 -8.24 7.36
N GLU A 58 3.15 -8.74 6.13
CA GLU A 58 4.13 -9.72 5.63
C GLU A 58 5.32 -9.06 4.94
N TYR A 59 5.31 -7.73 4.79
CA TYR A 59 6.37 -6.98 4.14
C TYR A 59 7.62 -7.07 4.99
N GLN A 60 8.46 -8.03 4.64
CA GLN A 60 9.85 -8.03 5.06
C GLN A 60 10.58 -7.18 4.03
N PRO A 61 11.22 -6.07 4.43
CA PRO A 61 12.12 -5.38 3.52
C PRO A 61 13.16 -6.40 3.10
N ALA A 62 13.06 -6.90 1.87
CA ALA A 62 14.02 -7.82 1.29
C ALA A 62 15.32 -7.03 1.14
N ARG A 63 16.07 -6.99 2.24
CA ARG A 63 17.39 -6.39 2.36
C ARG A 63 17.44 -4.93 1.92
N ALA A 64 16.78 -4.06 2.68
CA ALA A 64 17.25 -2.69 2.83
C ALA A 64 18.50 -2.70 3.75
N ALA A 65 19.60 -3.29 3.27
CA ALA A 65 20.93 -3.21 3.85
C ALA A 65 21.97 -3.77 2.87
N ALA A 66 22.52 -2.89 2.04
CA ALA A 66 23.94 -2.53 2.06
C ALA A 66 24.16 -1.30 1.17
#